data_AF-A0A0N1HSH5-F1
#
_entry.id   AF-A0A0N1HSH5-F1
#
_cell.length_a   1.000
_cell.length_b   1.000
_cell.length_c   1.000
_cell.angle_alpha   90.00
_cell.angle_beta   90.00
_cell.angle_gamma   90.00
#
_symmetry.space_group_name_H-M   'P 1'
#
loop_
_entity.id
_entity.type
_entity.pdbx_description
1 polymer ?
#
loop_
_entity_poly.entity_id
_entity_poly.type
_entity_poly.pdbx_seq_one_letter_code
_entity_poly.pdbx_strand_id
1 'polypeptide(L)'
;MAKTTAPARSPPTKPPPSKRIKTEVKDDPDPSSEMTLSDKCAEDDIRKFDIGTKVYKSNLPSPVKTTRFEVTNARLDDGGQWLYTIKNKDFMGEGSTMTVPESQIFTVEHPLKTTFKFPVHGTAKVTHAVGAITDWNFVHGQVVYDLTFDKKIARHDLP
;
A
#
# COMPACT_ATOMS: atom_id res chain seq x y z
N MET A 1 0.06 82.19 5.19
CA MET A 1 -0.71 81.25 4.35
C MET A 1 0.21 80.71 3.27
N ALA A 2 0.56 79.42 3.32
CA ALA A 2 1.36 78.78 2.28
C ALA A 2 0.87 77.33 2.13
N LYS A 3 0.42 76.98 0.93
CA LYS A 3 -0.19 75.69 0.55
C LYS A 3 0.89 74.67 0.24
N THR A 4 0.93 73.61 1.04
CA THR A 4 1.67 72.35 0.83
C THR A 4 1.11 71.59 -0.38
N THR A 5 1.97 71.16 -1.30
CA THR A 5 1.62 70.18 -2.35
C THR A 5 2.61 69.03 -2.29
N ALA A 6 2.11 67.81 -2.04
CA ALA A 6 2.88 66.56 -2.00
C ALA A 6 2.85 65.85 -3.38
N PRO A 7 3.86 65.03 -3.71
CA PRO A 7 3.96 64.39 -5.04
C PRO A 7 3.04 63.16 -5.20
N ALA A 8 2.62 62.95 -6.45
CA ALA A 8 1.63 61.97 -6.89
C ALA A 8 2.14 60.50 -6.81
N ARG A 9 1.26 59.59 -6.38
CA ARG A 9 1.46 58.13 -6.39
C ARG A 9 1.17 57.54 -7.78
N SER A 10 2.05 56.67 -8.26
CA SER A 10 1.87 55.88 -9.48
C SER A 10 0.77 54.80 -9.32
N PRO A 11 0.03 54.46 -10.39
CA PRO A 11 -1.05 53.46 -10.34
C PRO A 11 -0.54 52.00 -10.37
N PRO A 12 -1.34 51.03 -9.87
CA PRO A 12 -0.94 49.63 -9.78
C PRO A 12 -1.02 48.88 -11.13
N THR A 13 0.00 48.08 -11.40
CA THR A 13 0.15 47.24 -12.59
C THR A 13 -0.79 46.03 -12.54
N LYS A 14 -1.59 45.84 -13.60
CA LYS A 14 -2.55 44.74 -13.77
C LYS A 14 -1.81 43.43 -14.14
N PRO A 15 -2.14 42.26 -13.56
CA PRO A 15 -1.52 40.99 -13.94
C PRO A 15 -2.01 40.51 -15.32
N PRO A 16 -1.20 39.75 -16.08
CA PRO A 16 -1.54 39.26 -17.41
C PRO A 16 -2.61 38.14 -17.38
N PRO A 17 -3.43 38.00 -18.45
CA PRO A 17 -4.54 37.05 -18.48
C PRO A 17 -4.07 35.60 -18.63
N SER A 18 -4.71 34.71 -17.87
CA SER A 18 -4.55 33.25 -17.95
C SER A 18 -5.00 32.72 -19.32
N LYS A 19 -4.12 31.97 -20.00
CA LYS A 19 -4.46 31.25 -21.24
C LYS A 19 -5.40 30.09 -20.90
N ARG A 20 -6.67 30.19 -21.31
CA ARG A 20 -7.67 29.12 -21.26
C ARG A 20 -7.66 28.42 -22.62
N ILE A 21 -7.20 27.17 -22.68
CA ILE A 21 -7.27 26.35 -23.89
C ILE A 21 -8.71 25.82 -23.98
N LYS A 22 -9.43 26.21 -25.02
CA LYS A 22 -10.77 25.75 -25.36
C LYS A 22 -10.62 24.76 -26.52
N THR A 23 -10.78 23.47 -26.26
CA THR A 23 -10.83 22.45 -27.32
C THR A 23 -12.30 22.23 -27.65
N GLU A 24 -12.73 22.71 -28.82
CA GLU A 24 -13.99 22.32 -29.44
C GLU A 24 -13.83 20.94 -30.07
N VAL A 25 -14.60 19.97 -29.59
CA VAL A 25 -14.79 18.68 -30.27
C VAL A 25 -16.00 18.86 -31.18
N LYS A 26 -15.80 18.64 -32.48
CA LYS A 26 -16.88 18.64 -33.48
C LYS A 26 -17.66 17.34 -33.37
N ASP A 27 -18.97 17.45 -33.22
CA ASP A 27 -19.94 16.40 -33.50
C ASP A 27 -20.05 16.20 -35.03
N ASP A 28 -19.87 14.96 -35.48
CA ASP A 28 -20.64 14.40 -36.59
C ASP A 28 -20.83 12.89 -36.33
N PRO A 29 -22.04 12.33 -36.56
CA PRO A 29 -22.45 11.00 -36.07
C PRO A 29 -22.21 9.88 -37.09
N ASP A 30 -21.68 8.74 -36.62
CA ASP A 30 -21.72 7.47 -37.35
C ASP A 30 -22.52 6.44 -36.51
N PRO A 31 -23.77 6.08 -36.91
CA PRO A 31 -24.64 5.21 -36.15
C PRO A 31 -24.52 3.75 -36.61
N SER A 32 -23.46 3.05 -36.22
CA SER A 32 -23.42 1.58 -36.36
C SER A 32 -22.35 0.93 -35.49
N SER A 33 -22.47 1.07 -34.18
CA SER A 33 -21.95 0.07 -33.24
C SER A 33 -22.81 0.12 -32.00
N GLU A 34 -23.90 -0.63 -32.06
CA GLU A 34 -24.73 -0.95 -30.92
C GLU A 34 -23.85 -1.68 -29.89
N MET A 35 -23.24 -0.87 -29.01
CA MET A 35 -22.68 -1.29 -27.73
C MET A 35 -23.83 -1.84 -26.90
N THR A 36 -24.03 -3.15 -26.91
CA THR A 36 -24.63 -3.82 -25.76
C THR A 36 -23.58 -3.82 -24.66
N LEU A 37 -23.63 -2.78 -23.82
CA LEU A 37 -22.99 -2.75 -22.50
C LEU A 37 -23.55 -3.89 -21.67
N SER A 38 -22.89 -5.05 -21.72
CA SER A 38 -23.14 -6.15 -20.79
C SER A 38 -21.83 -6.87 -20.49
N ASP A 39 -20.90 -6.13 -19.92
CA ASP A 39 -19.88 -6.72 -19.07
C ASP A 39 -19.65 -5.75 -17.90
N LYS A 40 -20.54 -5.84 -16.90
CA LYS A 40 -20.05 -5.75 -15.52
C LYS A 40 -19.18 -6.99 -15.31
N CYS A 41 -17.96 -6.96 -15.84
CA CYS A 41 -16.93 -7.90 -15.42
C CYS A 41 -16.80 -7.72 -13.91
N ALA A 42 -17.17 -8.76 -13.17
CA ALA A 42 -16.91 -8.88 -11.75
C ALA A 42 -15.39 -8.82 -11.54
N GLU A 43 -14.87 -7.63 -11.24
CA GLU A 43 -13.60 -7.52 -10.55
C GLU A 43 -13.79 -8.15 -9.17
N ASP A 44 -12.83 -8.99 -8.76
CA ASP A 44 -12.68 -9.62 -7.44
C ASP A 44 -13.47 -10.91 -7.14
N ASP A 45 -13.29 -11.95 -7.97
CA ASP A 45 -13.26 -13.32 -7.42
C ASP A 45 -12.00 -14.09 -7.84
N ILE A 46 -10.88 -13.36 -7.92
CA ILE A 46 -9.57 -13.93 -8.18
C ILE A 46 -8.95 -14.30 -6.84
N ARG A 47 -8.92 -15.61 -6.57
CA ARG A 47 -8.18 -16.24 -5.47
C ARG A 47 -6.79 -15.62 -5.27
N LYS A 48 -6.46 -15.15 -4.06
CA LYS A 48 -5.18 -14.47 -3.77
C LYS A 48 -3.93 -15.36 -3.68
N PHE A 49 -4.07 -16.64 -3.33
CA PHE A 49 -2.92 -17.50 -3.01
C PHE A 49 -2.95 -18.83 -3.75
N ASP A 50 -1.93 -19.17 -4.53
CA ASP A 50 -1.88 -20.46 -5.25
C ASP A 50 -1.58 -21.68 -4.36
N ILE A 51 -1.87 -22.89 -4.88
CA ILE A 51 -1.54 -24.14 -4.18
C ILE A 51 -0.01 -24.28 -4.16
N GLY A 52 0.54 -24.64 -3.00
CA GLY A 52 1.98 -24.68 -2.76
C GLY A 52 2.55 -23.38 -2.19
N THR A 53 1.77 -22.28 -2.19
CA THR A 53 2.23 -21.00 -1.64
C THR A 53 2.50 -21.12 -0.15
N LYS A 54 3.62 -20.53 0.30
CA LYS A 54 3.97 -20.43 1.72
C LYS A 54 3.33 -19.18 2.31
N VAL A 55 2.46 -19.37 3.29
CA VAL A 55 1.68 -18.32 3.94
C VAL A 55 1.89 -18.35 5.45
N TYR A 56 1.54 -17.25 6.11
CA TYR A 56 1.49 -17.11 7.55
C TYR A 56 0.03 -16.96 7.97
N LYS A 57 -0.29 -17.38 9.19
CA LYS A 57 -1.65 -17.27 9.74
C LYS A 57 -1.70 -16.19 10.83
N SER A 58 -2.72 -15.35 10.75
CA SER A 58 -3.03 -14.32 11.75
C SER A 58 -3.61 -14.92 13.04
N ASN A 59 -3.62 -14.13 14.11
CA ASN A 59 -4.16 -14.51 15.42
C ASN A 59 -3.51 -15.75 16.04
N LEU A 60 -2.24 -16.00 15.70
CA LEU A 60 -1.41 -17.00 16.37
C LEU A 60 -0.58 -16.33 17.47
N PRO A 61 -0.37 -16.98 18.63
CA PRO A 61 0.48 -16.43 19.68
C PRO A 61 1.92 -16.23 19.17
N SER A 62 2.63 -15.21 19.68
CA SER A 62 3.99 -14.83 19.23
C SER A 62 4.97 -15.98 18.95
N PRO A 63 5.11 -17.05 19.78
CA PRO A 63 6.07 -18.11 19.50
C PRO A 63 5.79 -18.87 18.19
N VAL A 64 4.55 -18.84 17.70
CA VAL A 64 4.09 -19.63 16.53
C VAL A 64 3.62 -18.74 15.38
N LYS A 65 3.64 -17.41 15.58
CA LYS A 65 3.33 -16.41 14.56
C LYS A 65 4.29 -16.50 13.37
N THR A 66 5.55 -16.85 13.59
CA THR A 66 6.58 -17.00 12.55
C THR A 66 6.55 -18.36 11.83
N THR A 67 5.61 -19.24 12.19
CA THR A 67 5.42 -20.53 11.53
C THR A 67 4.87 -20.35 10.12
N ARG A 68 5.56 -20.92 9.13
CA ARG A 68 5.14 -20.91 7.73
C ARG A 68 4.26 -22.11 7.43
N PHE A 69 3.10 -21.88 6.85
CA PHE A 69 2.21 -22.93 6.38
C PHE A 69 2.24 -23.02 4.86
N GLU A 70 1.87 -24.17 4.31
CA GLU A 70 1.73 -24.37 2.87
C GLU A 70 0.27 -24.54 2.50
N VAL A 71 -0.20 -23.79 1.51
CA VAL A 71 -1.54 -23.96 0.94
C VAL A 71 -1.61 -25.28 0.17
N THR A 72 -2.53 -26.16 0.52
CA THR A 72 -2.75 -27.44 -0.17
C THR A 72 -4.03 -27.46 -1.00
N ASN A 73 -5.03 -26.66 -0.61
CA ASN A 73 -6.30 -26.59 -1.30
C ASN A 73 -6.90 -25.19 -1.13
N ALA A 74 -7.73 -24.78 -2.08
CA ALA A 74 -8.53 -23.58 -2.01
C ALA A 74 -9.93 -23.85 -2.57
N ARG A 75 -10.95 -23.37 -1.88
CA ARG A 75 -12.35 -23.51 -2.30
C ARG A 75 -13.12 -22.24 -1.96
N LEU A 76 -14.16 -21.95 -2.73
CA LEU A 76 -15.13 -20.92 -2.39
C LEU A 76 -16.19 -21.53 -1.48
N ASP A 77 -16.52 -20.84 -0.40
CA ASP A 77 -17.65 -21.21 0.48
C ASP A 77 -18.98 -20.70 -0.08
N ASP A 78 -20.11 -21.19 0.44
CA ASP A 78 -21.46 -20.79 -0.02
C ASP A 78 -21.72 -19.28 0.13
N GLY A 79 -20.97 -18.61 1.02
CA GLY A 79 -21.00 -17.17 1.22
C GLY A 79 -20.09 -16.36 0.29
N GLY A 80 -19.46 -16.99 -0.72
CA GLY A 80 -18.54 -16.31 -1.65
C GLY A 80 -17.17 -15.96 -1.04
N GLN A 81 -16.79 -16.59 0.08
CA GLN A 81 -15.50 -16.37 0.72
C GLN A 81 -14.51 -17.48 0.36
N TRP A 82 -13.29 -17.10 -0.04
CA TRP A 82 -12.21 -18.07 -0.23
C TRP A 82 -11.75 -18.69 1.09
N LEU A 83 -11.79 -20.02 1.13
CA LEU A 83 -11.25 -20.85 2.20
C LEU A 83 -10.03 -21.60 1.69
N TYR A 84 -8.96 -21.59 2.48
CA TYR A 84 -7.70 -22.25 2.17
C TYR A 84 -7.40 -23.34 3.18
N THR A 85 -7.09 -24.54 2.69
CA THR A 85 -6.53 -25.60 3.52
C THR A 85 -5.02 -25.42 3.56
N ILE A 86 -4.46 -25.33 4.76
CA ILE A 86 -3.04 -25.14 5.01
C ILE A 86 -2.48 -26.27 5.86
N LYS A 87 -1.20 -26.61 5.66
CA LYS A 87 -0.47 -27.63 6.44
C LYS A 87 0.87 -27.11 6.94
N ASN A 88 1.32 -27.63 8.08
CA ASN A 88 2.70 -27.55 8.54
C ASN A 88 2.99 -28.78 9.40
N LYS A 89 3.95 -29.62 8.97
CA LYS A 89 4.31 -30.86 9.67
C LYS A 89 4.90 -30.61 11.05
N ASP A 90 5.73 -29.57 11.19
CA ASP A 90 6.45 -29.24 12.42
C ASP A 90 5.53 -28.67 13.51
N PHE A 91 4.45 -28.00 13.12
CA PHE A 91 3.52 -27.33 14.03
C PHE A 91 2.25 -28.16 14.29
N MET A 92 1.71 -28.83 13.28
CA MET A 92 0.44 -29.55 13.38
C MET A 92 0.59 -31.07 13.47
N GLY A 93 1.80 -31.59 13.25
CA GLY A 93 2.04 -33.02 13.06
C GLY A 93 1.81 -33.47 11.62
N GLU A 94 2.29 -34.68 11.33
CA GLU A 94 2.20 -35.27 9.99
C GLU A 94 0.76 -35.63 9.63
N GLY A 95 0.32 -35.23 8.42
CA GLY A 95 -1.03 -35.47 7.92
C GLY A 95 -2.10 -34.46 8.39
N SER A 96 -1.79 -33.62 9.38
CA SER A 96 -2.72 -32.61 9.88
C SER A 96 -2.83 -31.41 8.94
N THR A 97 -4.07 -30.94 8.73
CA THR A 97 -4.37 -29.74 7.96
C THR A 97 -5.39 -28.86 8.68
N MET A 98 -5.42 -27.57 8.37
CA MET A 98 -6.37 -26.61 8.92
C MET A 98 -6.98 -25.81 7.78
N THR A 99 -8.29 -25.59 7.83
CA THR A 99 -8.98 -24.71 6.87
C THR A 99 -9.15 -23.33 7.49
N VAL A 100 -8.73 -22.30 6.77
CA VAL A 100 -8.77 -20.90 7.22
C VAL A 100 -9.32 -20.00 6.12
N PRO A 101 -10.04 -18.93 6.48
CA PRO A 101 -10.48 -17.94 5.50
C PRO A 101 -9.29 -17.14 4.96
N GLU A 102 -9.44 -16.61 3.74
CA GLU A 102 -8.43 -15.76 3.09
C GLU A 102 -7.97 -14.60 3.96
N SER A 103 -8.92 -13.98 4.69
CA SER A 103 -8.65 -12.84 5.58
C SER A 103 -7.72 -13.17 6.75
N GLN A 104 -7.48 -14.45 7.03
CA GLN A 104 -6.62 -14.88 8.11
C GLN A 104 -5.23 -15.30 7.67
N ILE A 105 -4.94 -15.32 6.37
CA ILE A 105 -3.63 -15.68 5.83
C ILE A 105 -2.99 -14.54 5.05
N PHE A 106 -1.66 -14.50 5.08
CA PHE A 106 -0.88 -13.47 4.40
C PHE A 106 0.51 -13.98 4.05
N THR A 107 1.15 -13.31 3.10
CA THR A 107 2.57 -13.49 2.78
C THR A 107 3.39 -12.38 3.45
N VAL A 108 4.62 -12.71 3.81
CA VAL A 108 5.57 -11.74 4.34
C VAL A 108 6.64 -11.56 3.29
N GLU A 109 6.70 -10.36 2.71
CA GLU A 109 7.67 -10.02 1.66
C GLU A 109 9.09 -9.92 2.23
N HIS A 110 9.22 -9.31 3.41
CA HIS A 110 10.51 -9.08 4.04
C HIS A 110 10.65 -9.90 5.33
N PRO A 111 11.50 -10.93 5.36
CA PRO A 111 11.70 -11.74 6.56
C PRO A 111 12.37 -10.95 7.69
N LEU A 112 12.28 -11.47 8.91
CA LEU A 112 12.99 -10.90 10.06
C LEU A 112 14.48 -10.74 9.78
N LYS A 113 15.09 -9.70 10.35
CA LYS A 113 16.49 -9.30 10.14
C LYS A 113 16.83 -8.79 8.73
N THR A 114 15.85 -8.62 7.85
CA THR A 114 16.06 -7.86 6.61
C THR A 114 16.42 -6.42 6.97
N THR A 115 17.43 -5.88 6.29
CA THR A 115 17.93 -4.52 6.53
C THR A 115 17.59 -3.61 5.36
N PHE A 116 17.22 -2.37 5.68
CA PHE A 116 16.89 -1.33 4.73
C PHE A 116 17.75 -0.10 5.01
N LYS A 117 18.18 0.57 3.94
CA LYS A 117 18.91 1.83 4.03
C LYS A 117 17.95 2.97 3.72
N PHE A 118 17.76 3.85 4.68
CA PHE A 118 16.90 5.02 4.53
C PHE A 118 17.75 6.26 4.33
N PRO A 119 17.55 7.04 3.26
CA PRO A 119 18.23 8.31 3.08
C PRO A 119 17.69 9.31 4.11
N VAL A 120 18.59 9.91 4.87
CA VAL A 120 18.33 11.00 5.80
C VAL A 120 18.91 12.26 5.19
N HIS A 121 18.04 13.11 4.67
CA HIS A 121 18.40 14.38 4.07
C HIS A 121 18.64 15.41 5.18
N GLY A 122 19.91 15.69 5.47
CA GLY A 122 20.29 16.82 6.30
C GLY A 122 20.40 18.11 5.47
N THR A 123 20.59 19.23 6.16
CA THR A 123 20.77 20.57 5.54
C THR A 123 22.00 20.68 4.64
N ALA A 124 23.01 19.82 4.79
CA ALA A 124 24.26 19.89 4.02
C ALA A 124 24.66 18.60 3.29
N LYS A 125 24.21 17.41 3.75
CA LYS A 125 24.58 16.10 3.15
C LYS A 125 23.46 15.08 3.36
N VAL A 126 23.34 14.13 2.43
CA VAL A 126 22.51 12.93 2.58
C VAL A 126 23.32 11.89 3.35
N THR A 127 22.82 11.48 4.51
CA THR A 127 23.34 10.35 5.28
C THR A 127 22.38 9.17 5.17
N HIS A 128 22.79 7.97 5.57
CA HIS A 128 21.92 6.79 5.54
C HIS A 128 21.76 6.22 6.95
N ALA A 129 20.52 5.94 7.35
CA ALA A 129 20.21 5.14 8.53
C ALA A 129 19.94 3.70 8.09
N VAL A 130 20.39 2.72 8.88
CA VAL A 130 20.13 1.31 8.61
C VAL A 130 19.05 0.82 9.57
N GLY A 131 17.87 0.54 9.02
CA GLY A 131 16.78 -0.10 9.75
C GLY A 131 16.81 -1.61 9.57
N ALA A 132 16.49 -2.37 10.61
CA ALA A 132 16.32 -3.82 10.56
C ALA A 132 14.92 -4.22 11.03
N ILE A 133 14.28 -5.15 10.31
CA ILE A 133 12.99 -5.71 10.74
C ILE A 133 13.20 -6.58 11.98
N THR A 134 12.55 -6.21 13.08
CA THR A 134 12.58 -6.96 14.35
C THR A 134 11.34 -7.79 14.59
N ASP A 135 10.19 -7.32 14.10
CA ASP A 135 8.93 -8.05 14.12
C ASP A 135 8.06 -7.59 12.93
N TRP A 136 6.98 -8.32 12.66
CA TRP A 136 5.94 -7.90 11.72
C TRP A 136 4.59 -8.32 12.25
N ASN A 137 3.54 -7.52 12.10
CA ASN A 137 2.20 -7.82 12.61
C ASN A 137 1.19 -7.75 11.46
N PHE A 138 0.15 -8.58 11.49
CA PHE A 138 -0.94 -8.51 10.53
C PHE A 138 -2.10 -7.72 11.12
N VAL A 139 -2.36 -6.53 10.61
CA VAL A 139 -3.33 -5.57 11.13
C VAL A 139 -4.18 -5.05 9.97
N HIS A 140 -5.51 -5.15 10.10
CA HIS A 140 -6.48 -4.67 9.09
C HIS A 140 -6.20 -5.15 7.65
N GLY A 141 -5.79 -6.41 7.47
CA GLY A 141 -5.51 -6.95 6.14
C GLY A 141 -4.12 -6.62 5.60
N GLN A 142 -3.27 -5.94 6.36
CA GLN A 142 -1.93 -5.53 5.93
C GLN A 142 -0.84 -6.03 6.88
N VAL A 143 0.33 -6.32 6.30
CA VAL A 143 1.54 -6.65 7.08
C VAL A 143 2.25 -5.35 7.44
N VAL A 144 2.34 -5.07 8.72
CA VAL A 144 3.06 -3.93 9.30
C VAL A 144 4.39 -4.42 9.83
N TYR A 145 5.49 -3.78 9.44
CA TYR A 145 6.84 -4.15 9.86
C TYR A 145 7.34 -3.24 10.98
N ASP A 146 7.82 -3.85 12.07
CA ASP A 146 8.49 -3.14 13.15
C ASP A 146 9.98 -3.03 12.83
N LEU A 147 10.47 -1.80 12.74
CA LEU A 147 11.85 -1.47 12.40
C LEU A 147 12.61 -0.95 13.61
N THR A 148 13.83 -1.42 13.79
CA THR A 148 14.81 -0.82 14.71
C THR A 148 15.97 -0.25 13.91
N PHE A 149 16.46 0.92 14.32
CA PHE A 149 17.54 1.62 13.62
C PHE A 149 18.87 1.46 14.37
N ASP A 150 19.94 1.25 13.62
CA ASP A 150 21.31 1.11 14.14
C ASP A 150 21.82 2.38 14.83
N LYS A 151 21.26 3.53 14.47
CA LYS A 151 21.67 4.86 14.96
C LYS A 151 20.46 5.62 15.49
N LYS A 152 20.69 6.43 16.53
CA LYS A 152 19.74 7.48 16.92
C LYS A 152 19.61 8.47 15.75
N ILE A 153 18.49 8.41 15.04
CA ILE A 153 18.15 9.40 14.01
C ILE A 153 17.69 10.65 14.75
N ALA A 154 18.57 11.65 14.89
CA ALA A 154 18.18 12.96 15.40
C ALA A 154 17.35 13.66 14.32
N ARG A 155 16.06 13.87 14.60
CA ARG A 155 15.14 14.57 13.71
C ARG A 155 15.20 16.06 14.05
N HIS A 156 15.85 16.84 13.19
CA HIS A 156 15.84 18.31 13.28
C HIS A 156 14.71 18.83 12.39
N ASP A 157 13.46 18.56 12.78
CA ASP A 157 12.35 19.33 12.22
C ASP A 157 12.47 20.74 12.82
N LEU A 158 12.75 21.74 11.98
CA LEU A 158 12.84 23.14 12.41
C LEU A 158 11.48 23.60 12.96
N PRO A 159 11.46 24.44 14.00
CA PRO A 159 10.24 24.98 14.63
C PRO A 159 9.42 25.86 13.69
#